data_AF-A0ABC9D495-F1
#
_entry.id   AF-A0ABC9D495-F1
#
_cell.length_a   1.000
_cell.length_b   1.000
_cell.length_c   1.000
_cell.angle_alpha   90.00
_cell.angle_beta   90.00
_cell.angle_gamma   90.00
#
_symmetry.space_group_name_H-M   'P 1'
#
loop_
_entity.id
_entity.type
_entity.pdbx_description
1 polymer ?
#
loop_
_entity_poly.entity_id
_entity_poly.type
_entity_poly.pdbx_seq_one_letter_code
_entity_poly.pdbx_strand_id
1 'polypeptide(L)'
;MGLSPSKRVDATLRRSPAFAAACDVAFDRCRADAQGAFGGVRRYQLASAAGHLHAALRASVPLVRRWVATPPPRARVDAALRAAGLQDEQELDRPQFWEFAAELFREAVLAGAAEAAFGRAPAAAAGIVGMGVAARAAPVVIGRVVAVYTAGVAAAVYLGLG
;
A
#
# COMPACT_ATOMS: atom_id res chain seq x y z
N MET A 1 5.27 10.34 -21.97
CA MET A 1 5.86 10.07 -20.63
C MET A 1 4.80 9.40 -19.77
N GLY A 2 5.00 8.16 -19.34
CA GLY A 2 4.01 7.38 -18.60
C GLY A 2 3.93 7.75 -17.11
N LEU A 3 2.75 7.65 -16.50
CA LEU A 3 2.57 7.78 -15.05
C LEU A 3 3.45 6.78 -14.30
N SER A 4 4.09 7.22 -13.20
CA SER A 4 4.83 6.31 -12.31
C SER A 4 3.89 5.26 -11.70
N PRO A 5 4.38 4.06 -11.34
CA PRO A 5 3.55 2.98 -10.80
C PRO A 5 2.69 3.41 -9.61
N SER A 6 3.29 4.20 -8.70
CA SER A 6 2.58 4.77 -7.53
C SER A 6 1.43 5.70 -7.93
N LYS A 7 1.67 6.66 -8.85
CA LYS A 7 0.63 7.57 -9.35
C LYS A 7 -0.51 6.84 -10.06
N ARG A 8 -0.21 5.72 -10.71
CA ARG A 8 -1.22 4.92 -11.38
C ARG A 8 -2.09 4.14 -10.39
N VAL A 9 -1.47 3.50 -9.40
CA VAL A 9 -2.22 2.82 -8.31
C VAL A 9 -3.13 3.81 -7.59
N ASP A 10 -2.60 4.98 -7.23
CA ASP A 10 -3.37 6.05 -6.60
C ASP A 10 -4.55 6.50 -7.47
N ALA A 11 -4.31 6.78 -8.76
CA ALA A 11 -5.37 7.15 -9.70
C ALA A 11 -6.44 6.04 -9.86
N THR A 12 -6.04 4.77 -9.87
CA THR A 12 -6.98 3.64 -9.95
C THR A 12 -7.82 3.52 -8.68
N LEU A 13 -7.22 3.66 -7.50
CA LEU A 13 -7.95 3.63 -6.22
C LEU A 13 -8.95 4.78 -6.14
N ARG A 14 -8.52 6.02 -6.43
CA ARG A 14 -9.37 7.21 -6.35
C ARG A 14 -10.51 7.23 -7.38
N ARG A 15 -10.35 6.59 -8.53
CA ARG A 15 -11.41 6.43 -9.53
C ARG A 15 -12.39 5.28 -9.22
N SER A 16 -12.06 4.42 -8.25
CA SER A 16 -12.90 3.28 -7.92
C SER A 16 -14.06 3.70 -7.02
N PRO A 17 -15.33 3.58 -7.46
CA PRO A 17 -16.48 3.86 -6.58
C PRO A 17 -16.55 2.85 -5.42
N ALA A 18 -16.06 1.63 -5.62
CA ALA A 18 -15.98 0.63 -4.57
C ALA A 18 -14.97 1.03 -3.47
N PHE A 19 -13.91 1.74 -3.82
CA PHE A 19 -12.96 2.27 -2.85
C PHE A 19 -13.58 3.38 -2.01
N ALA A 20 -14.21 4.36 -2.66
CA ALA A 20 -14.96 5.43 -1.99
C ALA A 20 -16.02 4.87 -1.01
N ALA A 21 -16.85 3.94 -1.49
CA ALA A 21 -17.89 3.31 -0.66
C ALA A 21 -17.31 2.52 0.52
N ALA A 22 -16.19 1.81 0.33
CA ALA A 22 -15.53 1.10 1.42
C ALA A 22 -14.97 2.08 2.48
N CYS A 23 -14.41 3.21 2.04
CA CYS A 23 -13.95 4.27 2.94
C CYS A 23 -15.08 4.87 3.76
N ASP A 24 -16.22 5.19 3.12
CA ASP A 24 -17.39 5.72 3.83
C ASP A 24 -17.95 4.72 4.84
N VAL A 25 -18.15 3.46 4.44
CA VAL A 25 -18.65 2.41 5.34
C VAL A 25 -17.69 2.20 6.51
N ALA A 26 -16.39 2.19 6.28
CA ALA A 26 -15.41 2.04 7.35
C ALA A 26 -15.42 3.24 8.31
N PHE A 27 -15.52 4.46 7.78
CA PHE A 27 -15.63 5.69 8.57
C PHE A 27 -16.89 5.68 9.44
N ASP A 28 -18.05 5.39 8.86
CA ASP A 28 -19.33 5.34 9.56
C ASP A 28 -19.34 4.25 10.63
N ARG A 29 -18.72 3.10 10.34
CA ARG A 29 -18.54 2.03 11.32
C ARG A 29 -17.66 2.46 12.50
N CYS A 30 -16.52 3.10 12.25
CA CYS A 30 -15.67 3.61 13.32
C CYS A 30 -16.39 4.64 14.20
N ARG A 31 -17.26 5.47 13.60
CA ARG A 31 -18.13 6.38 14.35
C ARG A 31 -19.19 5.65 15.18
N ALA A 32 -19.83 4.63 14.60
CA ALA A 32 -20.83 3.82 15.28
C ALA A 32 -20.21 3.04 16.47
N ASP A 33 -19.02 2.47 16.29
CA ASP A 33 -18.27 1.79 17.35
C ASP A 33 -17.88 2.75 18.48
N ALA A 34 -17.61 4.02 18.16
CA ALA A 34 -17.40 5.09 19.13
C ALA A 34 -18.70 5.63 19.75
N GLN A 35 -19.87 5.10 19.37
CA GLN A 35 -21.20 5.60 19.78
C GLN A 35 -21.38 7.10 19.51
N GLY A 36 -20.69 7.64 18.49
CA GLY A 36 -20.71 9.07 18.19
C GLY A 36 -20.03 9.96 19.25
N ALA A 37 -19.23 9.40 20.16
CA ALA A 37 -18.48 10.16 21.16
C ALA A 37 -17.45 11.14 20.57
N PHE A 38 -17.12 11.00 19.28
CA PHE A 38 -16.12 11.77 18.56
C PHE A 38 -16.67 12.30 17.22
N GLY A 39 -16.05 13.35 16.67
CA GLY A 39 -16.36 13.95 15.36
C GLY A 39 -15.76 13.18 14.17
N GLY A 40 -14.71 12.41 14.41
CA GLY A 40 -14.02 11.58 13.41
C GLY A 40 -13.47 10.27 13.96
N VAL A 41 -12.57 9.65 13.19
CA VAL A 41 -11.96 8.36 13.51
C VAL A 41 -10.71 8.58 14.37
N ARG A 42 -10.64 7.90 15.52
CA ARG A 42 -9.51 8.05 16.45
C ARG A 42 -8.30 7.22 16.03
N ARG A 43 -7.09 7.67 16.35
CA ARG A 43 -5.83 6.96 15.99
C ARG A 43 -5.76 5.51 16.47
N TYR A 44 -6.35 5.22 17.63
CA TYR A 44 -6.37 3.87 18.17
C TYR A 44 -7.25 2.93 17.31
N GLN A 45 -8.29 3.47 16.65
CA GLN A 45 -9.20 2.72 15.78
C GLN A 45 -8.59 2.38 14.42
N LEU A 46 -7.57 3.13 13.97
CA LEU A 46 -7.02 3.01 12.61
C LEU A 46 -6.53 1.61 12.24
N ALA A 47 -6.02 0.83 13.19
CA ALA A 47 -5.61 -0.55 12.91
C ALA A 47 -6.82 -1.47 12.64
N SER A 48 -7.87 -1.33 13.44
CA SER A 48 -9.13 -2.06 13.23
C SER A 48 -9.80 -1.60 11.93
N ALA A 49 -9.84 -0.29 11.69
CA ALA A 49 -10.35 0.32 10.47
C ALA A 49 -9.62 -0.20 9.22
N ALA A 50 -8.29 -0.29 9.27
CA ALA A 50 -7.48 -0.84 8.18
C ALA A 50 -7.82 -2.31 7.90
N GLY A 51 -8.08 -3.11 8.94
CA GLY A 51 -8.52 -4.50 8.80
C GLY A 51 -9.88 -4.61 8.11
N HIS A 52 -10.87 -3.82 8.53
CA HIS A 52 -12.19 -3.78 7.92
C HIS A 52 -12.15 -3.27 6.47
N LEU A 53 -11.40 -2.18 6.22
CA LEU A 53 -11.15 -1.67 4.88
C LEU A 53 -10.51 -2.74 3.99
N HIS A 54 -9.52 -3.46 4.51
CA HIS A 54 -8.87 -4.51 3.76
C HIS A 54 -9.84 -5.62 3.37
N ALA A 55 -10.68 -6.08 4.29
CA ALA A 55 -11.69 -7.10 4.01
C ALA A 55 -12.68 -6.64 2.92
N ALA A 56 -13.19 -5.41 3.05
CA ALA A 56 -14.12 -4.82 2.08
C ALA A 56 -13.48 -4.64 0.69
N LEU A 57 -12.27 -4.08 0.64
CA LEU A 57 -11.54 -3.81 -0.60
C LEU A 57 -11.01 -5.09 -1.26
N ARG A 58 -10.66 -6.12 -0.49
CA ARG A 58 -10.26 -7.42 -1.02
C ARG A 58 -11.44 -8.12 -1.73
N ALA A 59 -12.66 -7.89 -1.28
CA ALA A 59 -13.87 -8.40 -1.93
C ALA A 59 -14.21 -7.62 -3.22
N SER A 60 -14.04 -6.30 -3.23
CA SER A 60 -14.57 -5.42 -4.28
C SER A 60 -13.53 -4.86 -5.26
N VAL A 61 -12.26 -4.76 -4.87
CA VAL A 61 -11.18 -4.15 -5.66
C VAL A 61 -10.14 -5.21 -6.06
N PRO A 62 -10.10 -5.63 -7.35
CA PRO A 62 -9.20 -6.68 -7.83
C PRO A 62 -7.71 -6.40 -7.53
N LEU A 63 -7.32 -5.13 -7.55
CA LEU A 63 -5.94 -4.70 -7.26
C LEU A 63 -5.53 -5.06 -5.82
N VAL A 64 -6.39 -4.77 -4.85
CA VAL A 64 -6.15 -5.09 -3.44
C VAL A 64 -6.19 -6.60 -3.25
N ARG A 65 -7.13 -7.30 -3.90
CA ARG A 65 -7.20 -8.77 -3.86
C ARG A 65 -5.93 -9.45 -4.36
N ARG A 66 -5.33 -8.91 -5.43
CA ARG A 66 -4.16 -9.48 -6.09
C ARG A 66 -2.86 -9.24 -5.34
N TRP A 67 -2.67 -8.04 -4.79
CA TRP A 67 -1.37 -7.63 -4.24
C TRP A 67 -1.35 -7.53 -2.72
N VAL A 68 -2.49 -7.36 -2.06
CA VAL A 68 -2.57 -7.27 -0.61
C VAL A 68 -3.22 -8.55 -0.11
N ALA A 69 -2.40 -9.54 0.24
CA ALA A 69 -2.87 -10.85 0.70
C ALA A 69 -3.35 -10.83 2.16
N THR A 70 -2.64 -10.07 3.00
CA THR A 70 -2.89 -9.94 4.44
C THR A 70 -3.29 -8.51 4.79
N PRO A 71 -4.07 -8.30 5.87
CA PRO A 71 -4.40 -6.95 6.33
C PRO A 71 -3.14 -6.13 6.63
N PRO A 72 -3.14 -4.81 6.37
CA PRO A 72 -1.99 -3.96 6.64
C PRO A 72 -1.59 -3.99 8.12
N PRO A 73 -0.32 -4.29 8.47
CA PRO A 73 0.13 -4.33 9.85
C PRO A 73 0.19 -2.91 10.44
N ARG A 74 0.21 -2.81 11.78
CA ARG A 74 0.24 -1.52 12.50
C ARG A 74 1.37 -0.60 12.04
N ALA A 75 2.57 -1.15 11.81
CA ALA A 75 3.71 -0.39 11.30
C ALA A 75 3.42 0.32 9.97
N ARG A 76 2.61 -0.29 9.09
CA ARG A 76 2.22 0.31 7.80
C ARG A 76 1.11 1.33 7.97
N VAL A 77 0.18 1.11 8.88
CA VAL A 77 -0.82 2.12 9.27
C VAL A 77 -0.13 3.38 9.79
N ASP A 78 0.86 3.23 10.68
CA ASP A 78 1.61 4.36 11.24
C ASP A 78 2.50 5.04 10.17
N ALA A 79 3.04 4.29 9.20
CA ALA A 79 3.77 4.84 8.07
C ALA A 79 2.86 5.66 7.14
N ALA A 80 1.69 5.12 6.77
CA ALA A 80 0.70 5.81 5.94
C ALA A 80 0.20 7.10 6.60
N LEU A 81 0.01 7.08 7.92
CA LEU A 81 -0.39 8.26 8.68
C LEU A 81 0.68 9.38 8.63
N ARG A 82 1.96 9.00 8.73
CA ARG A 82 3.08 9.94 8.57
C ARG A 82 3.19 10.45 7.13
N ALA A 83 3.03 9.59 6.14
CA ALA A 83 3.08 9.96 4.73
C ALA A 83 1.94 10.91 4.33
N ALA A 84 0.77 10.75 4.94
CA ALA A 84 -0.37 11.66 4.76
C ALA A 84 -0.23 12.99 5.55
N GLY A 85 0.81 13.14 6.39
CA GLY A 85 0.98 14.33 7.24
C GLY A 85 0.01 14.40 8.42
N LEU A 86 -0.67 13.31 8.75
CA LEU A 86 -1.72 13.23 9.79
C LEU A 86 -1.18 12.65 11.11
N GLN A 87 0.13 12.76 11.33
CA GLN A 87 0.81 12.15 12.48
C GLN A 87 0.61 12.91 13.79
N ASP A 88 0.04 14.10 13.76
CA ASP A 88 -0.29 14.89 14.95
C ASP A 88 -1.81 14.91 15.20
N GLU A 89 -2.61 14.58 14.18
CA GLU A 89 -4.06 14.42 14.28
C GLU A 89 -4.45 13.28 15.22
N GLN A 90 -5.15 13.64 16.30
CA GLN A 90 -5.76 12.67 17.22
C GLN A 90 -7.04 12.05 16.68
N GLU A 91 -7.63 12.72 15.69
CA GLU A 91 -8.90 12.40 15.10
C GLU A 91 -8.85 12.74 13.62
N LEU A 92 -9.29 11.81 12.78
CA LEU A 92 -9.35 11.99 11.34
C LEU A 92 -10.79 12.26 10.92
N ASP A 93 -11.01 13.41 10.32
CA ASP A 93 -12.25 13.71 9.62
C ASP A 93 -12.39 12.85 8.37
N ARG A 94 -13.59 12.77 7.80
CA ARG A 94 -13.88 11.96 6.61
C ARG A 94 -12.88 12.15 5.46
N PRO A 95 -12.54 13.38 5.02
CA PRO A 95 -11.55 13.56 3.94
C PRO A 95 -10.14 13.11 4.34
N GLN A 96 -9.73 13.34 5.60
CA GLN A 96 -8.42 12.89 6.10
C GLN A 96 -8.34 11.36 6.16
N PHE A 97 -9.44 10.70 6.57
CA PHE A 97 -9.55 9.26 6.58
C PHE A 97 -9.44 8.66 5.17
N TRP A 98 -10.04 9.32 4.17
CA TRP A 98 -9.91 8.94 2.76
C TRP A 98 -8.48 9.06 2.25
N GLU A 99 -7.80 10.18 2.54
CA GLU A 99 -6.39 10.37 2.19
C GLU A 99 -5.49 9.32 2.85
N PHE A 100 -5.69 9.09 4.14
CA PHE A 100 -5.02 8.02 4.87
C PHE A 100 -5.24 6.64 4.22
N ALA A 101 -6.49 6.30 3.87
CA ALA A 101 -6.81 5.02 3.25
C ALA A 101 -6.16 4.89 1.86
N ALA A 102 -6.17 5.96 1.06
CA ALA A 102 -5.54 5.96 -0.26
C ALA A 102 -4.03 5.70 -0.14
N GLU A 103 -3.37 6.39 0.78
CA GLU A 103 -1.94 6.23 1.03
C GLU A 103 -1.61 4.81 1.53
N LEU A 104 -2.38 4.31 2.51
CA LEU A 104 -2.21 2.98 3.07
C LEU A 104 -2.28 1.88 2.01
N PHE A 105 -3.33 1.91 1.16
CA PHE A 105 -3.52 0.88 0.14
C PHE A 105 -2.60 1.07 -1.07
N ARG A 106 -2.19 2.31 -1.37
CA ARG A 106 -1.15 2.57 -2.37
C ARG A 106 0.16 1.90 -1.97
N GLU A 107 0.64 2.16 -0.76
CA GLU A 107 1.88 1.54 -0.26
C GLU A 107 1.75 0.03 -0.13
N ALA A 108 0.61 -0.48 0.38
CA ALA A 108 0.39 -1.92 0.52
C ALA A 108 0.38 -2.65 -0.83
N VAL A 109 -0.26 -2.07 -1.85
CA VAL A 109 -0.27 -2.65 -3.21
C VAL A 109 1.13 -2.62 -3.82
N LEU A 110 1.87 -1.53 -3.67
CA LEU A 110 3.24 -1.44 -4.20
C LEU A 110 4.18 -2.41 -3.51
N ALA A 111 4.09 -2.55 -2.18
CA ALA A 111 4.88 -3.52 -1.42
C ALA A 111 4.55 -4.96 -1.84
N GLY A 112 3.27 -5.30 -1.96
CA GLY A 112 2.85 -6.63 -2.40
C GLY A 112 3.23 -6.93 -3.85
N ALA A 113 3.17 -5.93 -4.75
CA ALA A 113 3.65 -6.06 -6.11
C ALA A 113 5.18 -6.27 -6.17
N ALA A 114 5.93 -5.60 -5.30
CA ALA A 114 7.38 -5.78 -5.17
C ALA A 114 7.75 -7.16 -4.64
N GLU A 115 7.11 -7.63 -3.56
CA GLU A 115 7.30 -8.98 -3.02
C GLU A 115 7.01 -10.04 -4.08
N ALA A 116 5.93 -9.88 -4.85
CA ALA A 116 5.60 -10.79 -5.93
C ALA A 116 6.56 -10.71 -7.13
N ALA A 117 7.19 -9.56 -7.38
CA ALA A 117 8.25 -9.44 -8.38
C ALA A 117 9.52 -10.17 -7.92
N PHE A 118 9.84 -10.16 -6.63
CA PHE A 118 10.93 -10.98 -6.07
C PHE A 118 10.61 -12.48 -6.09
N GLY A 119 9.38 -12.88 -5.76
CA GLY A 119 8.95 -14.27 -5.78
C GLY A 119 8.78 -14.87 -7.18
N ARG A 120 8.62 -14.02 -8.22
CA ARG A 120 8.60 -14.41 -9.64
C ARG A 120 9.94 -14.18 -10.35
N ALA A 121 11.04 -13.97 -9.62
CA ALA A 121 12.35 -14.10 -10.25
C ALA A 121 12.46 -15.55 -10.76
N PRO A 122 12.65 -15.79 -12.08
CA PRO A 122 12.79 -17.14 -12.58
C PRO A 122 13.97 -17.77 -11.83
N ALA A 123 13.76 -18.99 -11.33
CA ALA A 123 14.80 -19.80 -10.69
C ALA A 123 16.07 -19.99 -11.56
N ALA A 124 16.04 -19.57 -12.83
CA ALA A 124 17.19 -19.44 -13.71
C ALA A 124 18.24 -18.40 -13.25
N ALA A 125 17.94 -17.53 -12.28
CA ALA A 125 18.91 -16.62 -11.65
C ALA A 125 19.45 -17.14 -10.29
N ALA A 126 19.20 -18.42 -9.94
CA ALA A 126 19.73 -19.07 -8.74
C ALA A 126 21.24 -19.42 -8.83
N GLY A 127 22.02 -18.63 -9.59
CA GLY A 127 23.45 -18.86 -9.81
C GLY A 127 24.38 -17.85 -9.13
N ILE A 128 23.87 -16.78 -8.49
CA ILE A 128 24.74 -15.78 -7.84
C ILE A 128 24.11 -15.25 -6.55
N VAL A 129 23.90 -16.13 -5.57
CA VAL A 129 23.95 -15.71 -4.15
C VAL A 129 24.72 -16.79 -3.41
N GLY A 130 26.02 -16.81 -3.63
CA GLY A 130 26.98 -17.62 -2.89
C GLY A 130 28.17 -16.75 -2.55
N MET A 131 28.45 -16.64 -1.25
CA MET A 131 29.67 -16.14 -0.64
C MET A 131 29.78 -14.62 -0.44
N GLY A 132 29.58 -14.22 0.81
CA GLY A 132 30.17 -12.99 1.32
C GLY A 132 31.69 -13.10 1.28
N VAL A 133 32.34 -12.12 0.67
CA VAL A 133 33.71 -11.72 1.00
C VAL A 133 33.86 -10.24 0.69
N ALA A 134 34.46 -9.55 1.64
CA ALA A 134 34.70 -8.12 1.65
C ALA A 134 35.36 -7.62 0.36
N ALA A 135 34.71 -6.71 -0.34
CA ALA A 135 35.38 -5.79 -1.24
C ALA A 135 34.55 -4.51 -1.34
N ARG A 136 35.20 -3.37 -1.05
CA ARG A 136 34.71 -2.02 -1.33
C ARG A 136 34.12 -1.97 -2.73
N ALA A 137 32.79 -1.92 -2.85
CA ALA A 137 32.11 -1.81 -4.13
C ALA A 137 31.68 -0.36 -4.39
N ALA A 138 32.29 0.21 -5.42
CA ALA A 138 32.01 1.54 -5.98
C ALA A 138 30.52 1.75 -6.36
N PRO A 139 30.05 3.02 -6.42
CA PRO A 139 28.64 3.40 -6.57
C PRO A 139 27.90 2.91 -7.84
N VAL A 140 28.59 2.25 -8.77
CA VAL A 140 28.02 1.81 -10.06
C VAL A 140 27.12 0.58 -9.95
N VAL A 141 27.33 -0.31 -8.96
CA VAL A 141 26.56 -1.57 -8.83
C VAL A 141 25.19 -1.34 -8.19
N ILE A 142 25.09 -0.36 -7.28
CA ILE A 142 23.84 -0.03 -6.57
C ILE A 142 22.78 0.47 -7.57
N GLY A 143 23.17 1.22 -8.59
CA GLY A 143 22.24 1.77 -9.59
C GLY A 143 21.56 0.71 -10.46
N ARG A 144 22.24 -0.38 -10.80
CA ARG A 144 21.70 -1.40 -11.74
C ARG A 144 20.68 -2.32 -11.09
N VAL A 145 20.87 -2.67 -9.82
CA VAL A 145 19.92 -3.48 -9.04
C VAL A 145 18.64 -2.68 -8.77
N VAL A 146 18.75 -1.39 -8.44
CA VAL A 146 17.60 -0.49 -8.23
C VAL A 146 16.82 -0.26 -9.54
N ALA A 147 17.50 -0.17 -10.69
CA ALA A 147 16.85 -0.01 -11.99
C ALA A 147 16.04 -1.25 -12.42
N VAL A 148 16.57 -2.47 -12.20
CA VAL A 148 15.83 -3.72 -12.49
C VAL A 148 14.66 -3.89 -11.51
N TYR A 149 14.84 -3.51 -10.25
CA TYR A 149 13.79 -3.53 -9.23
C TYR A 149 12.61 -2.62 -9.59
N THR A 150 12.89 -1.37 -9.96
CA THR A 150 11.85 -0.40 -10.35
C THR A 150 11.13 -0.80 -11.65
N ALA A 151 11.86 -1.36 -12.63
CA ALA A 151 11.27 -1.88 -13.85
C ALA A 151 10.36 -3.11 -13.60
N GLY A 152 10.79 -4.04 -12.74
CA GLY A 152 10.02 -5.24 -12.40
C GLY A 152 8.72 -4.93 -11.67
N VAL A 153 8.76 -4.02 -10.68
CA VAL A 153 7.56 -3.53 -9.98
C VAL A 153 6.64 -2.79 -10.94
N ALA A 154 7.19 -1.92 -11.79
CA ALA A 154 6.42 -1.20 -12.79
C ALA A 154 5.72 -2.14 -13.76
N ALA A 155 6.40 -3.17 -14.28
CA ALA A 155 5.83 -4.15 -15.19
C ALA A 155 4.75 -5.01 -14.50
N ALA A 156 4.98 -5.45 -13.26
CA ALA A 156 4.01 -6.22 -12.49
C ALA A 156 2.71 -5.43 -12.24
N VAL A 157 2.84 -4.16 -11.83
CA VAL A 157 1.72 -3.23 -11.65
C VAL A 157 1.04 -2.95 -12.99
N TYR A 158 1.80 -2.73 -14.07
CA TYR A 158 1.25 -2.47 -15.41
C TYR A 158 0.41 -3.65 -15.92
N LEU A 159 0.92 -4.87 -15.80
CA LEU A 159 0.23 -6.12 -16.17
C LEU A 159 -0.90 -6.49 -15.20
N GLY A 160 -0.98 -5.85 -14.02
CA GLY A 160 -2.03 -6.07 -13.04
C GLY A 160 -3.16 -5.05 -13.03
N LEU A 161 -3.03 -4.01 -13.83
CA LEU A 161 -4.01 -2.94 -14.01
C LEU A 161 -4.66 -2.95 -15.39
N GLY A 162 -4.20 -3.83 -16.29
CA GLY A 162 -4.80 -4.09 -17.60
C GLY A 162 -5.92 -5.13 -17.53
#